data_AF-A0A0G0BIF4-F1
#
_entry.id   AF-A0A0G0BIF4-F1
#
_cell.length_a   1.000
_cell.length_b   1.000
_cell.length_c   1.000
_cell.angle_alpha   90.00
_cell.angle_beta   90.00
_cell.angle_gamma   90.00
#
_symmetry.space_group_name_H-M   'P 1'
#
loop_
_entity.id
_entity.type
_entity.pdbx_description
1 polymer ?
#
loop_
_entity_poly.entity_id
_entity_poly.type
_entity_poly.pdbx_seq_one_letter_code
_entity_poly.pdbx_strand_id
1 'polypeptide(L)'
;MQNLHSQKNGLKLFFLGIFILPLALNFALLNLEIPFHKIENAENTKTAASNKNQIKNSKEIELAKLLEAQITTDTENYDNIYKEDLTHCKSLSYQALQILPKNHAKQLKKITYMFDPEARRGYGGQTTIKIRCIEVTDEEFVGVFLHEMGHIVDTGLIQGSLVYGKSEFLDGRKAIYNNDSSLKFYQISWKNNITLKTKNSLHFISGYSKTDPFEDFAESYNSYVSQGSRFRTLAKNNVALAKKYAVLKKYFFNNKEYGEELDAYSYYKAQTRTYDTTILTYNLNLLLNSNNQL
;
A
#
# COMPACT_ATOMS: atom_id res chain seq x y z
N MET A 1 -44.88 -9.73 69.43
CA MET A 1 -43.69 -10.40 70.02
C MET A 1 -42.62 -10.39 68.93
N GLN A 2 -41.66 -9.46 69.01
CA GLN A 2 -40.28 -9.66 69.50
C GLN A 2 -39.51 -10.74 68.72
N ASN A 3 -38.23 -10.65 68.35
CA ASN A 3 -37.19 -9.63 68.16
C ASN A 3 -35.92 -10.44 67.70
N LEU A 4 -34.84 -9.75 67.29
CA LEU A 4 -33.42 -10.20 67.17
C LEU A 4 -32.96 -10.79 65.81
N HIS A 5 -32.10 -10.12 65.04
CA HIS A 5 -30.65 -9.80 65.18
C HIS A 5 -29.70 -10.91 64.67
N SER A 6 -28.92 -10.60 63.63
CA SER A 6 -27.45 -10.78 63.63
C SER A 6 -26.81 -10.11 62.39
N GLN A 7 -26.05 -9.04 62.63
CA GLN A 7 -25.05 -8.48 61.72
C GLN A 7 -23.77 -9.33 61.78
N LYS A 8 -23.08 -9.49 60.64
CA LYS A 8 -21.62 -9.69 60.63
C LYS A 8 -20.94 -8.82 59.57
N ASN A 9 -19.94 -8.11 60.07
CA ASN A 9 -19.04 -7.17 59.40
C ASN A 9 -18.04 -7.89 58.48
N GLY A 10 -17.63 -7.22 57.40
CA GLY A 10 -16.56 -7.69 56.51
C GLY A 10 -15.83 -6.53 55.83
N LEU A 11 -14.78 -6.05 56.50
CA LEU A 11 -13.51 -5.54 55.98
C LEU A 11 -13.51 -4.62 54.73
N LYS A 12 -13.35 -3.31 54.94
CA LYS A 12 -12.90 -2.35 53.90
C LYS A 12 -11.37 -2.27 53.90
N LEU A 13 -10.75 -2.72 52.81
CA LEU A 13 -9.32 -2.52 52.55
C LEU A 13 -9.12 -1.12 51.95
N PHE A 14 -8.30 -0.29 52.59
CA PHE A 14 -7.82 0.98 52.08
C PHE A 14 -6.69 0.73 51.07
N PHE A 15 -6.89 1.12 49.81
CA PHE A 15 -5.80 1.22 48.83
C PHE A 15 -5.21 2.63 48.88
N LEU A 16 -3.94 2.71 49.30
CA LEU A 16 -3.11 3.91 49.27
C LEU A 16 -2.63 4.09 47.81
N GLY A 17 -3.25 5.01 47.07
CA GLY A 17 -2.85 5.36 45.71
C GLY A 17 -1.65 6.30 45.71
N ILE A 18 -0.49 5.78 45.31
CA ILE A 18 0.73 6.54 45.05
C ILE A 18 0.52 7.39 43.80
N PHE A 19 0.59 8.72 43.95
CA PHE A 19 0.64 9.68 42.84
C PHE A 19 2.02 9.60 42.17
N ILE A 20 2.08 9.04 40.96
CA ILE A 20 3.25 9.17 40.08
C ILE A 20 2.99 10.37 39.17
N LEU A 21 3.78 11.45 39.34
CA LEU A 21 3.80 12.58 38.42
C LEU A 21 4.25 12.12 37.02
N PRO A 22 3.65 12.63 35.93
CA PRO A 22 4.18 12.39 34.60
C PRO A 22 5.46 13.21 34.40
N LEU A 23 6.54 12.51 34.10
CA LEU A 23 7.77 13.08 33.55
C LEU A 23 7.41 13.74 32.21
N ALA A 24 7.43 15.06 32.16
CA ALA A 24 7.34 15.80 30.91
C ALA A 24 8.63 15.57 30.11
N LEU A 25 8.57 14.69 29.10
CA LEU A 25 9.62 14.59 28.09
C LEU A 25 9.49 15.80 27.15
N ASN A 26 10.38 16.78 27.34
CA ASN A 26 10.62 17.83 26.37
C ASN A 26 11.28 17.20 25.13
N PHE A 27 10.48 16.92 24.09
CA PHE A 27 11.01 16.72 22.75
C PHE A 27 11.35 18.09 22.17
N ALA A 28 12.63 18.46 22.21
CA ALA A 28 13.15 19.50 21.36
C ALA A 28 13.00 19.06 19.91
N LEU A 29 12.05 19.68 19.19
CA LEU A 29 11.96 19.62 17.74
C LEU A 29 13.20 20.28 17.15
N LEU A 30 14.14 19.47 16.67
CA LEU A 30 15.17 19.91 15.74
C LEU A 30 14.48 20.20 14.40
N ASN A 31 14.16 21.47 14.16
CA ASN A 31 13.85 21.98 12.83
C ASN A 31 15.15 21.97 12.00
N LEU A 32 15.34 20.92 11.21
CA LEU A 32 16.35 20.90 10.16
C LEU A 32 15.72 21.54 8.91
N GLU A 33 15.82 22.87 8.78
CA GLU A 33 15.60 23.54 7.49
C GLU A 33 16.82 23.29 6.60
N ILE A 34 16.64 22.54 5.52
CA ILE A 34 17.66 22.39 4.47
C ILE A 34 17.46 23.52 3.46
N PRO A 35 18.47 24.37 3.21
CA PRO A 35 18.32 25.48 2.27
C PRO A 35 18.26 24.96 0.83
N PHE A 36 17.22 25.35 0.10
CA PHE A 36 17.20 25.22 -1.35
C PHE A 36 18.15 26.26 -1.95
N HIS A 37 19.29 25.80 -2.47
CA HIS A 37 20.16 26.66 -3.26
C HIS A 37 19.48 27.00 -4.60
N LYS A 38 19.25 28.30 -4.81
CA LYS A 38 18.77 28.85 -6.07
C LYS A 38 19.87 28.67 -7.12
N ILE A 39 19.61 27.85 -8.14
CA ILE A 39 20.52 27.68 -9.29
C ILE A 39 20.29 28.88 -10.21
N GLU A 40 21.30 29.71 -10.39
CA GLU A 40 21.34 30.76 -11.40
C GLU A 40 21.45 30.13 -12.80
N ASN A 41 20.63 30.63 -13.72
CA ASN A 41 20.65 30.24 -15.11
C ASN A 41 21.85 30.88 -15.81
N ALA A 42 22.79 30.05 -16.27
CA ALA A 42 23.71 30.44 -17.33
C ALA A 42 23.16 29.93 -18.66
N GLU A 43 22.73 30.85 -19.51
CA GLU A 43 22.43 30.60 -20.91
C GLU A 43 23.70 30.16 -21.64
N ASN A 44 23.66 28.99 -22.28
CA ASN A 44 24.34 28.83 -23.56
C ASN A 44 23.71 27.71 -24.39
N THR A 45 23.40 28.07 -25.62
CA THR A 45 22.71 27.28 -26.62
C THR A 45 23.66 26.28 -27.30
N LYS A 46 23.09 25.13 -27.70
CA LYS A 46 23.64 24.02 -28.53
C LYS A 46 24.19 22.79 -27.79
N THR A 47 23.29 21.94 -27.27
CA THR A 47 23.36 20.45 -27.28
C THR A 47 22.13 19.87 -26.58
N ALA A 48 20.96 19.93 -27.22
CA ALA A 48 19.69 19.60 -26.56
C ALA A 48 19.40 18.09 -26.41
N ALA A 49 20.08 17.21 -27.16
CA ALA A 49 19.80 15.76 -27.13
C ALA A 49 20.72 14.99 -26.15
N SER A 50 22.02 15.29 -26.13
CA SER A 50 22.99 14.64 -25.23
C SER A 50 22.79 15.04 -23.76
N ASN A 51 22.47 16.32 -23.50
CA ASN A 51 22.21 16.80 -22.14
C ASN A 51 20.88 16.29 -21.57
N LYS A 52 19.86 16.01 -22.40
CA LYS A 52 18.58 15.45 -21.91
C LYS A 52 18.76 14.05 -21.32
N ASN A 53 19.57 13.19 -21.94
CA ASN A 53 19.85 11.86 -21.39
C ASN A 53 20.71 11.92 -20.13
N GLN A 54 21.68 12.84 -20.06
CA GLN A 54 22.53 13.01 -18.89
C GLN A 54 21.78 13.60 -17.68
N ILE A 55 20.87 14.55 -17.91
CA ILE A 55 20.00 15.16 -16.89
C ILE A 55 18.88 14.20 -16.45
N LYS A 56 18.38 13.33 -17.34
CA LYS A 56 17.42 12.27 -16.99
C LYS A 56 18.07 11.23 -16.05
N ASN A 57 19.26 10.75 -16.41
CA ASN A 57 20.03 9.84 -15.55
C ASN A 57 20.38 10.48 -14.20
N SER A 58 20.75 11.77 -14.14
CA SER A 58 21.10 12.41 -12.87
C SER A 58 19.90 12.56 -11.92
N LYS A 59 18.69 12.84 -12.45
CA LYS A 59 17.46 12.94 -11.65
C LYS A 59 16.94 11.59 -11.18
N GLU A 60 17.05 10.56 -12.01
CA GLU A 60 16.71 9.18 -11.63
C GLU A 60 17.67 8.67 -10.54
N ILE A 61 18.97 8.97 -10.65
CA ILE A 61 19.98 8.65 -9.63
C ILE A 61 19.74 9.42 -8.33
N GLU A 62 19.36 10.70 -8.39
CA GLU A 62 19.07 11.51 -7.19
C GLU A 62 17.78 11.04 -6.49
N LEU A 63 16.74 10.71 -7.26
CA LEU A 63 15.50 10.14 -6.73
C LEU A 63 15.73 8.72 -6.18
N ALA A 64 16.57 7.91 -6.84
CA ALA A 64 17.02 6.61 -6.34
C ALA A 64 17.72 6.76 -4.99
N LYS A 65 18.68 7.68 -4.88
CA LYS A 65 19.38 7.97 -3.61
C LYS A 65 18.43 8.47 -2.52
N LEU A 66 17.44 9.30 -2.86
CA LEU A 66 16.42 9.79 -1.92
C LEU A 66 15.45 8.70 -1.45
N LEU A 67 15.10 7.75 -2.32
CA LEU A 67 14.28 6.59 -1.96
C LEU A 67 15.08 5.53 -1.20
N GLU A 68 16.32 5.25 -1.60
CA GLU A 68 17.24 4.37 -0.86
C GLU A 68 17.51 4.92 0.54
N ALA A 69 17.69 6.24 0.69
CA ALA A 69 17.82 6.89 1.99
C ALA A 69 16.53 6.82 2.82
N GLN A 70 15.37 6.67 2.19
CA GLN A 70 14.08 6.52 2.87
C GLN A 70 13.74 5.08 3.21
N ILE A 71 14.26 4.09 2.47
CA ILE A 71 13.99 2.67 2.68
C ILE A 71 15.11 2.10 3.55
N THR A 72 14.86 2.01 4.85
CA THR A 72 15.71 1.20 5.72
C THR A 72 15.52 -0.28 5.35
N THR A 73 16.60 -0.99 5.14
CA THR A 73 16.58 -2.46 4.99
C THR A 73 17.24 -3.07 6.20
N ASP A 74 16.47 -3.78 7.02
CA ASP A 74 17.07 -4.62 8.07
C ASP A 74 17.69 -5.83 7.38
N THR A 75 19.01 -5.80 7.24
CA THR A 75 19.82 -6.90 6.69
C THR A 75 20.58 -7.58 7.81
N GLU A 76 19.93 -7.86 8.94
CA GLU A 76 20.58 -8.58 10.03
C GLU A 76 20.93 -10.00 9.55
N ASN A 77 22.23 -10.21 9.31
CA ASN A 77 22.87 -11.51 9.11
C ASN A 77 22.47 -12.30 7.84
N TYR A 78 22.59 -11.68 6.67
CA TYR A 78 22.54 -12.42 5.40
C TYR A 78 23.95 -12.87 4.98
N ASP A 79 24.17 -14.17 4.98
CA ASP A 79 25.32 -14.79 4.32
C ASP A 79 25.39 -14.35 2.85
N ASN A 80 26.60 -14.33 2.27
CA ASN A 80 26.83 -14.02 0.84
C ASN A 80 25.90 -14.79 -0.13
N ILE A 81 25.28 -15.88 0.32
CA ILE A 81 24.39 -16.77 -0.41
C ILE A 81 23.22 -16.02 -1.08
N TYR A 82 22.60 -15.04 -0.43
CA TYR A 82 21.40 -14.37 -0.94
C TYR A 82 21.64 -12.97 -1.52
N LYS A 83 22.90 -12.63 -1.77
CA LYS A 83 23.27 -11.27 -2.22
C LYS A 83 22.68 -10.93 -3.59
N GLU A 84 22.64 -11.90 -4.50
CA GLU A 84 22.10 -11.72 -5.85
C GLU A 84 20.58 -11.54 -5.80
N ASP A 85 19.87 -12.43 -5.10
CA ASP A 85 18.43 -12.33 -4.88
C ASP A 85 18.04 -10.99 -4.23
N LEU A 86 18.74 -10.58 -3.17
CA LEU A 86 18.49 -9.29 -2.52
C LEU A 86 18.67 -8.12 -3.49
N THR A 87 19.70 -8.15 -4.33
CA THR A 87 19.96 -7.11 -5.33
C THR A 87 18.84 -7.08 -6.37
N HIS A 88 18.39 -8.25 -6.81
CA HIS A 88 17.31 -8.42 -7.78
C HIS A 88 15.97 -7.92 -7.23
N CYS A 89 15.54 -8.38 -6.06
CA CYS A 89 14.30 -7.94 -5.43
C CYS A 89 14.30 -6.43 -5.14
N LYS A 90 15.43 -5.86 -4.71
CA LYS A 90 15.58 -4.40 -4.55
C LYS A 90 15.36 -3.67 -5.87
N SER A 91 15.94 -4.18 -6.96
CA SER A 91 15.75 -3.63 -8.30
C SER A 91 14.29 -3.68 -8.73
N LEU A 92 13.61 -4.81 -8.56
CA LEU A 92 12.18 -4.96 -8.87
C LEU A 92 11.30 -4.02 -8.04
N SER A 93 11.51 -3.96 -6.73
CA SER A 93 10.77 -3.03 -5.85
C SER A 93 10.99 -1.57 -6.27
N TYR A 94 12.22 -1.20 -6.60
CA TYR A 94 12.53 0.15 -7.08
C TYR A 94 11.80 0.48 -8.39
N GLN A 95 11.88 -0.41 -9.38
CA GLN A 95 11.19 -0.23 -10.66
C GLN A 95 9.67 -0.14 -10.48
N ALA A 96 9.09 -0.99 -9.63
CA ALA A 96 7.67 -0.92 -9.29
C ALA A 96 7.28 0.42 -8.65
N LEU A 97 8.10 0.95 -7.72
CA LEU A 97 7.86 2.26 -7.10
C LEU A 97 7.90 3.42 -8.11
N GLN A 98 8.75 3.34 -9.14
CA GLN A 98 8.81 4.39 -10.17
C GLN A 98 7.51 4.52 -10.97
N ILE A 99 6.74 3.44 -11.11
CA ILE A 99 5.49 3.39 -11.89
C ILE A 99 4.33 4.06 -11.15
N LEU A 100 4.40 4.05 -9.81
CA LEU A 100 3.38 4.56 -8.92
C LEU A 100 3.42 6.10 -8.82
N PRO A 101 2.29 6.75 -8.47
CA PRO A 101 2.29 8.15 -8.09
C PRO A 101 3.33 8.44 -6.99
N LYS A 102 4.08 9.55 -7.12
CA LYS A 102 5.18 9.89 -6.20
C LYS A 102 4.75 9.94 -4.73
N ASN A 103 3.54 10.41 -4.46
CA ASN A 103 2.95 10.45 -3.12
C ASN A 103 2.69 9.05 -2.55
N HIS A 104 2.34 8.06 -3.38
CA HIS A 104 2.18 6.67 -2.95
C HIS A 104 3.55 6.10 -2.57
N ALA A 105 4.54 6.23 -3.46
CA ALA A 105 5.90 5.74 -3.20
C ALA A 105 6.53 6.39 -1.95
N LYS A 106 6.33 7.71 -1.75
CA LYS A 106 6.85 8.44 -0.58
C LYS A 106 6.27 7.94 0.75
N GLN A 107 5.10 7.31 0.75
CA GLN A 107 4.49 6.80 1.98
C GLN A 107 5.23 5.58 2.53
N LEU A 108 5.88 4.80 1.66
CA LEU A 108 6.71 3.67 2.06
C LEU A 108 8.03 4.15 2.68
N LYS A 109 8.36 3.63 3.87
CA LYS A 109 9.54 3.98 4.68
C LYS A 109 10.46 2.80 4.98
N LYS A 110 9.98 1.57 4.80
CA LYS A 110 10.77 0.38 5.12
C LYS A 110 10.35 -0.80 4.27
N ILE A 111 11.33 -1.53 3.75
CA ILE A 111 11.13 -2.83 3.13
C ILE A 111 12.05 -3.82 3.83
N THR A 112 11.47 -4.89 4.38
CA THR A 112 12.21 -6.04 4.89
C THR A 112 12.08 -7.17 3.87
N TYR A 113 13.19 -7.60 3.31
CA TYR A 113 13.25 -8.76 2.42
C TYR A 113 13.46 -10.02 3.26
N MET A 114 12.63 -11.03 3.05
CA MET A 114 12.65 -12.30 3.77
C MET A 114 13.15 -13.41 2.83
N PHE A 115 14.08 -14.23 3.31
CA PHE A 115 14.68 -15.35 2.57
C PHE A 115 14.38 -16.66 3.31
N ASP A 116 13.10 -16.83 3.62
CA ASP A 116 12.53 -18.02 4.23
C ASP A 116 11.40 -18.51 3.31
N PRO A 117 11.49 -19.71 2.72
CA PRO A 117 10.48 -20.22 1.80
C PRO A 117 9.12 -20.43 2.48
N GLU A 118 9.12 -20.68 3.79
CA GLU A 118 7.92 -20.87 4.60
C GLU A 118 7.31 -19.54 5.08
N ALA A 119 8.03 -18.42 4.91
CA ALA A 119 7.49 -17.11 5.24
C ALA A 119 6.30 -16.76 4.33
N ARG A 120 5.39 -15.95 4.88
CA ARG A 120 4.31 -15.33 4.08
C ARG A 120 4.92 -14.54 2.92
N ARG A 121 4.25 -14.57 1.77
CA ARG A 121 4.68 -13.84 0.57
C ARG A 121 4.86 -12.35 0.81
N GLY A 122 3.90 -11.74 1.51
CA GLY A 122 3.91 -10.32 1.83
C GLY A 122 3.19 -10.01 3.15
N TYR A 123 3.53 -8.86 3.71
CA TYR A 123 2.83 -8.22 4.82
C TYR A 123 3.05 -6.71 4.77
N GLY A 124 1.98 -5.96 4.52
CA GLY A 124 1.95 -4.52 4.46
C GLY A 124 1.40 -3.90 5.75
N GLY A 125 2.05 -2.82 6.19
CA GLY A 125 1.54 -1.89 7.20
C GLY A 125 1.20 -0.53 6.60
N GLN A 126 1.19 0.51 7.43
CA GLN A 126 0.92 1.90 6.98
C GLN A 126 2.11 2.56 6.28
N THR A 127 3.34 2.11 6.57
CA THR A 127 4.59 2.68 6.04
C THR A 127 5.67 1.62 5.78
N THR A 128 5.38 0.34 5.99
CA THR A 128 6.38 -0.73 5.95
C THR A 128 5.86 -1.93 5.18
N ILE A 129 6.74 -2.60 4.44
CA ILE A 129 6.46 -3.87 3.77
C ILE A 129 7.45 -4.91 4.26
N LYS A 130 6.98 -6.12 4.56
CA LYS A 130 7.83 -7.32 4.63
C LYS A 130 7.47 -8.19 3.44
N ILE A 131 8.44 -8.62 2.66
CA ILE A 131 8.18 -9.37 1.41
C ILE A 131 9.19 -10.50 1.24
N ARG A 132 8.71 -11.67 0.82
CA ARG A 132 9.56 -12.81 0.50
C ARG A 132 10.26 -12.59 -0.83
N CYS A 133 11.57 -12.84 -0.86
CA CYS A 133 12.44 -12.57 -2.02
C CYS A 133 12.93 -13.85 -2.73
N ILE A 134 12.64 -15.02 -2.18
CA ILE A 134 13.00 -16.31 -2.76
C ILE A 134 11.76 -17.11 -3.14
N GLU A 135 11.94 -18.08 -4.05
CA GLU A 135 10.89 -18.99 -4.53
C GLU A 135 9.62 -18.25 -4.99
N VAL A 136 9.84 -17.15 -5.71
CA VAL A 136 8.79 -16.30 -6.27
C VAL A 136 9.25 -15.81 -7.64
N THR A 137 8.34 -15.82 -8.62
CA THR A 137 8.62 -15.25 -9.94
C THR A 137 8.67 -13.73 -9.87
N ASP A 138 9.32 -13.06 -10.82
CA ASP A 138 9.37 -11.60 -10.86
C ASP A 138 7.96 -10.98 -10.95
N GLU A 139 7.09 -11.59 -11.77
CA GLU A 139 5.68 -11.18 -11.91
C GLU A 139 4.93 -11.27 -10.59
N GLU A 140 5.07 -12.39 -9.88
CA GLU A 140 4.42 -12.58 -8.59
C GLU A 140 5.03 -11.66 -7.54
N PHE A 141 6.35 -11.50 -7.49
CA PHE A 141 7.03 -10.60 -6.57
C PHE A 141 6.52 -9.16 -6.72
N VAL A 142 6.47 -8.66 -7.96
CA VAL A 142 5.95 -7.32 -8.24
C VAL A 142 4.44 -7.24 -7.97
N GLY A 143 3.68 -8.29 -8.25
CA GLY A 143 2.26 -8.38 -7.93
C GLY A 143 1.99 -8.28 -6.42
N VAL A 144 2.71 -9.06 -5.61
CA VAL A 144 2.68 -9.01 -4.14
C VAL A 144 3.11 -7.63 -3.66
N PHE A 145 4.22 -7.09 -4.18
CA PHE A 145 4.69 -5.76 -3.81
C PHE A 145 3.64 -4.67 -4.07
N LEU A 146 2.97 -4.70 -5.23
CA LEU A 146 1.91 -3.76 -5.56
C LEU A 146 0.66 -3.94 -4.70
N HIS A 147 0.33 -5.18 -4.34
CA HIS A 147 -0.73 -5.48 -3.36
C HIS A 147 -0.39 -4.83 -2.01
N GLU A 148 0.82 -5.02 -1.49
CA GLU A 148 1.23 -4.42 -0.21
C GLU A 148 1.30 -2.89 -0.28
N MET A 149 1.70 -2.32 -1.41
CA MET A 149 1.59 -0.88 -1.66
C MET A 149 0.13 -0.39 -1.63
N GLY A 150 -0.83 -1.24 -2.01
CA GLY A 150 -2.25 -1.00 -1.83
C GLY A 150 -2.59 -0.73 -0.37
N HIS A 151 -2.12 -1.58 0.57
CA HIS A 151 -2.31 -1.34 2.01
C HIS A 151 -1.62 -0.07 2.51
N ILE A 152 -0.41 0.25 2.02
CA ILE A 152 0.31 1.48 2.35
C ILE A 152 -0.50 2.71 1.94
N VAL A 153 -1.07 2.71 0.74
CA VAL A 153 -1.92 3.80 0.24
C VAL A 153 -3.21 3.89 1.05
N ASP A 154 -3.87 2.75 1.27
CA ASP A 154 -5.15 2.65 1.94
C ASP A 154 -5.10 3.12 3.40
N THR A 155 -4.14 2.59 4.15
CA THR A 155 -4.09 2.78 5.61
C THR A 155 -3.10 3.88 6.02
N GLY A 156 -2.14 4.23 5.15
CA GLY A 156 -1.05 5.17 5.44
C GLY A 156 -1.25 6.56 4.85
N LEU A 157 -1.66 6.66 3.59
CA LEU A 157 -1.63 7.93 2.85
C LEU A 157 -2.90 8.79 3.02
N ILE A 158 -4.07 8.17 3.01
CA ILE A 158 -5.37 8.85 2.82
C ILE A 158 -6.18 9.02 4.11
N GLN A 159 -5.50 8.98 5.25
CA GLN A 159 -6.13 8.94 6.57
C GLN A 159 -7.07 10.13 6.78
N GLY A 160 -8.32 9.82 7.12
CA GLY A 160 -9.27 10.82 7.60
C GLY A 160 -8.87 11.41 8.97
N SER A 161 -9.72 12.28 9.52
CA SER A 161 -9.46 12.96 10.80
C SER A 161 -10.64 12.90 11.76
N LEU A 162 -10.32 12.96 13.06
CA LEU A 162 -11.29 12.81 14.16
C LEU A 162 -12.47 13.78 14.08
N VAL A 163 -12.26 14.99 13.55
CA VAL A 163 -13.29 16.05 13.47
C VAL A 163 -14.47 15.68 12.57
N TYR A 164 -14.30 14.71 11.66
CA TYR A 164 -15.38 14.20 10.80
C TYR A 164 -16.14 13.02 11.41
N GLY A 165 -15.78 12.60 12.63
CA GLY A 165 -16.37 11.45 13.28
C GLY A 165 -15.91 10.12 12.68
N LYS A 166 -16.12 9.05 13.44
CA LYS A 166 -15.80 7.69 13.03
C LYS A 166 -16.82 7.21 11.98
N SER A 167 -16.34 6.41 11.03
CA SER A 167 -17.18 5.64 10.12
C SER A 167 -17.51 4.27 10.72
N GLU A 168 -18.28 3.48 9.97
CA GLU A 168 -18.57 2.07 10.27
C GLU A 168 -17.35 1.13 10.07
N PHE A 169 -16.22 1.65 9.58
CA PHE A 169 -15.03 0.85 9.24
C PHE A 169 -13.92 1.01 10.29
N LEU A 170 -13.30 -0.12 10.64
CA LEU A 170 -12.17 -0.21 11.55
C LEU A 170 -11.06 -1.06 10.93
N ASP A 171 -9.84 -0.56 10.98
CA ASP A 171 -8.62 -1.33 10.73
C ASP A 171 -8.12 -1.89 12.08
N GLY A 172 -8.51 -3.13 12.37
CA GLY A 172 -8.37 -3.73 13.70
C GLY A 172 -9.10 -2.89 14.77
N ARG A 173 -8.34 -2.15 15.59
CA ARG A 173 -8.87 -1.22 16.60
C ARG A 173 -8.83 0.25 16.17
N LYS A 174 -8.18 0.55 15.05
CA LYS A 174 -8.02 1.92 14.53
C LYS A 174 -9.29 2.32 13.79
N ALA A 175 -9.83 3.49 14.13
CA ALA A 175 -11.00 4.02 13.45
C ALA A 175 -10.64 4.58 12.07
N ILE A 176 -11.47 4.28 11.07
CA ILE A 176 -11.48 5.01 9.80
C ILE A 176 -12.50 6.14 9.91
N TYR A 177 -12.13 7.35 9.54
CA TYR A 177 -12.96 8.56 9.72
C TYR A 177 -13.77 8.90 8.46
N ASN A 178 -14.90 9.60 8.61
CA ASN A 178 -15.85 9.80 7.50
C ASN A 178 -15.31 10.61 6.30
N ASN A 179 -14.21 11.35 6.45
CA ASN A 179 -13.55 12.05 5.36
C ASN A 179 -12.40 11.25 4.71
N ASP A 180 -12.19 10.00 5.13
CA ASP A 180 -11.22 9.11 4.51
C ASP A 180 -11.66 8.72 3.08
N SER A 181 -10.75 8.85 2.11
CA SER A 181 -11.09 8.63 0.70
C SER A 181 -11.38 7.16 0.37
N SER A 182 -10.86 6.21 1.16
CA SER A 182 -11.12 4.79 0.96
C SER A 182 -12.54 4.37 1.26
N LEU A 183 -13.30 5.15 2.03
CA LEU A 183 -14.72 4.89 2.25
C LEU A 183 -15.51 4.86 0.92
N LYS A 184 -15.10 5.66 -0.08
CA LYS A 184 -15.71 5.65 -1.42
C LYS A 184 -15.54 4.31 -2.12
N PHE A 185 -14.47 3.60 -1.81
CA PHE A 185 -14.18 2.26 -2.33
C PHE A 185 -14.91 1.21 -1.49
N TYR A 186 -14.70 1.19 -0.17
CA TYR A 186 -15.23 0.17 0.72
C TYR A 186 -16.76 0.06 0.61
N GLN A 187 -17.43 1.20 0.61
CA GLN A 187 -18.89 1.26 0.58
C GLN A 187 -19.50 0.70 -0.72
N ILE A 188 -18.72 0.37 -1.74
CA ILE A 188 -19.24 -0.32 -2.93
C ILE A 188 -19.69 -1.73 -2.57
N SER A 189 -18.90 -2.46 -1.78
CA SER A 189 -19.13 -3.89 -1.50
C SER A 189 -19.32 -4.23 -0.03
N TRP A 190 -19.02 -3.28 0.87
CA TRP A 190 -18.96 -3.50 2.31
C TRP A 190 -19.86 -2.52 3.06
N LYS A 191 -20.49 -3.01 4.15
CA LYS A 191 -21.23 -2.18 5.11
C LYS A 191 -20.33 -1.69 6.24
N ASN A 192 -19.40 -2.52 6.66
CA ASN A 192 -18.35 -2.30 7.65
C ASN A 192 -17.18 -3.24 7.32
N ASN A 193 -16.16 -3.33 8.18
CA ASN A 193 -14.95 -4.13 7.93
C ASN A 193 -15.14 -5.67 7.90
N ILE A 194 -16.34 -6.17 8.22
CA ILE A 194 -16.61 -7.62 8.24
C ILE A 194 -17.89 -8.03 7.47
N THR A 195 -18.75 -7.07 7.11
CA THR A 195 -20.08 -7.35 6.57
C THR A 195 -20.19 -6.92 5.11
N LEU A 196 -20.40 -7.90 4.24
CA LEU A 196 -20.65 -7.70 2.81
C LEU A 196 -22.03 -7.10 2.52
N LYS A 197 -22.11 -6.24 1.49
CA LYS A 197 -23.38 -5.78 0.88
C LYS A 197 -23.98 -6.79 -0.08
N THR A 198 -23.15 -7.67 -0.64
CA THR A 198 -23.54 -8.69 -1.62
C THR A 198 -22.72 -9.96 -1.42
N LYS A 199 -23.36 -11.12 -1.62
CA LYS A 199 -22.67 -12.42 -1.61
C LYS A 199 -22.11 -12.80 -2.99
N ASN A 200 -22.39 -12.01 -4.03
CA ASN A 200 -21.94 -12.30 -5.40
C ASN A 200 -20.42 -12.11 -5.52
N SER A 201 -19.68 -13.21 -5.59
CA SER A 201 -18.22 -13.20 -5.73
C SER A 201 -17.74 -12.47 -6.98
N LEU A 202 -18.55 -12.36 -8.03
CA LEU A 202 -18.14 -11.69 -9.27
C LEU A 202 -18.03 -10.16 -9.13
N HIS A 203 -18.56 -9.58 -8.05
CA HIS A 203 -18.42 -8.14 -7.71
C HIS A 203 -17.03 -7.80 -7.13
N PHE A 204 -16.15 -8.80 -7.01
CA PHE A 204 -14.79 -8.68 -6.52
C PHE A 204 -13.80 -9.03 -7.63
N ILE A 205 -12.60 -8.44 -7.56
CA ILE A 205 -11.58 -8.62 -8.60
C ILE A 205 -10.91 -10.00 -8.49
N SER A 206 -10.84 -10.53 -7.26
CA SER A 206 -10.41 -11.88 -6.92
C SER A 206 -11.24 -12.49 -5.79
N GLY A 207 -10.96 -13.75 -5.45
CA GLY A 207 -11.52 -14.41 -4.28
C GLY A 207 -11.03 -13.80 -2.96
N TYR A 208 -9.75 -13.42 -2.91
CA TYR A 208 -9.08 -12.88 -1.72
C TYR A 208 -9.58 -11.48 -1.39
N SER A 209 -10.00 -10.69 -2.39
CA SER A 209 -10.72 -9.42 -2.19
C SER A 209 -12.01 -9.54 -1.37
N LYS A 210 -12.55 -10.75 -1.14
CA LYS A 210 -13.75 -10.96 -0.32
C LYS A 210 -13.46 -11.15 1.16
N THR A 211 -12.19 -11.17 1.56
CA THR A 211 -11.79 -11.38 2.95
C THR A 211 -12.28 -10.23 3.83
N ASP A 212 -11.94 -9.00 3.44
CA ASP A 212 -12.32 -7.76 4.13
C ASP A 212 -12.15 -6.56 3.15
N PRO A 213 -12.58 -5.33 3.49
CA PRO A 213 -12.45 -4.19 2.57
C PRO A 213 -11.01 -3.73 2.30
N PHE A 214 -10.06 -4.04 3.18
CA PHE A 214 -8.65 -3.67 3.02
C PHE A 214 -8.00 -4.58 1.96
N GLU A 215 -8.30 -5.88 2.03
CA GLU A 215 -7.91 -6.86 1.01
C GLU A 215 -8.61 -6.59 -0.33
N ASP A 216 -9.89 -6.18 -0.31
CA ASP A 216 -10.60 -5.75 -1.52
C ASP A 216 -9.88 -4.57 -2.20
N PHE A 217 -9.43 -3.61 -1.41
CA PHE A 217 -8.68 -2.46 -1.90
C PHE A 217 -7.31 -2.87 -2.44
N ALA A 218 -6.52 -3.63 -1.69
CA ALA A 218 -5.16 -4.03 -2.06
C ALA A 218 -5.13 -4.88 -3.35
N GLU A 219 -6.00 -5.88 -3.46
CA GLU A 219 -6.14 -6.71 -4.65
C GLU A 219 -6.60 -5.89 -5.87
N SER A 220 -7.51 -4.94 -5.66
CA SER A 220 -7.99 -4.06 -6.72
C SER A 220 -6.93 -3.04 -7.13
N TYR A 221 -6.11 -2.55 -6.19
CA TYR A 221 -4.99 -1.67 -6.45
C TYR A 221 -3.92 -2.37 -7.29
N ASN A 222 -3.50 -3.58 -6.91
CA ASN A 222 -2.60 -4.41 -7.71
C ASN A 222 -3.17 -4.60 -9.12
N SER A 223 -4.41 -5.09 -9.22
CA SER A 223 -5.06 -5.32 -10.52
C SER A 223 -5.18 -4.05 -11.37
N TYR A 224 -5.39 -2.88 -10.76
CA TYR A 224 -5.47 -1.62 -11.49
C TYR A 224 -4.14 -1.25 -12.15
N VAL A 225 -3.03 -1.48 -11.46
CA VAL A 225 -1.68 -1.12 -11.93
C VAL A 225 -1.11 -2.20 -12.87
N SER A 226 -1.09 -3.46 -12.45
CA SER A 226 -0.45 -4.54 -13.21
C SER A 226 -1.34 -5.14 -14.29
N GLN A 227 -2.67 -5.08 -14.13
CA GLN A 227 -3.65 -5.80 -14.95
C GLN A 227 -4.81 -4.89 -15.41
N GLY A 228 -4.51 -3.61 -15.70
CA GLY A 228 -5.55 -2.60 -15.95
C GLY A 228 -6.53 -2.96 -17.08
N SER A 229 -6.05 -3.61 -18.16
CA SER A 229 -6.90 -4.09 -19.27
C SER A 229 -7.92 -5.14 -18.81
N ARG A 230 -7.46 -6.15 -18.06
CA ARG A 230 -8.32 -7.16 -17.43
C ARG A 230 -9.35 -6.52 -16.49
N PHE A 231 -8.94 -5.59 -15.62
CA PHE A 231 -9.87 -4.93 -14.71
C PHE A 231 -10.95 -4.15 -15.49
N ARG A 232 -10.56 -3.36 -16.52
CA ARG A 232 -11.52 -2.68 -17.40
C ARG A 232 -12.48 -3.65 -18.09
N THR A 233 -11.98 -4.78 -18.56
CA THR A 233 -12.80 -5.81 -19.22
C THR A 233 -13.85 -6.38 -18.27
N LEU A 234 -13.46 -6.70 -17.03
CA LEU A 234 -14.40 -7.18 -16.01
C LEU A 234 -15.40 -6.08 -15.60
N ALA A 235 -14.96 -4.83 -15.54
CA ALA A 235 -15.79 -3.67 -15.21
C ALA A 235 -16.89 -3.40 -16.25
N LYS A 236 -16.65 -3.63 -17.56
CA LYS A 236 -17.64 -3.40 -18.63
C LYS A 236 -19.00 -4.06 -18.36
N ASN A 237 -18.98 -5.25 -17.78
CA ASN A 237 -20.19 -6.06 -17.53
C ASN A 237 -20.51 -6.19 -16.03
N ASN A 238 -19.87 -5.39 -15.16
CA ASN A 238 -20.06 -5.48 -13.73
C ASN A 238 -20.04 -4.10 -13.06
N VAL A 239 -21.22 -3.64 -12.65
CA VAL A 239 -21.41 -2.30 -12.07
C VAL A 239 -20.57 -2.08 -10.80
N ALA A 240 -20.37 -3.10 -9.97
CA ALA A 240 -19.55 -2.98 -8.77
C ALA A 240 -18.06 -2.78 -9.12
N LEU A 241 -17.53 -3.59 -10.03
CA LEU A 241 -16.15 -3.46 -10.51
C LEU A 241 -15.93 -2.15 -11.28
N ALA A 242 -16.91 -1.71 -12.07
CA ALA A 242 -16.87 -0.40 -12.74
C ALA A 242 -16.76 0.75 -11.74
N LYS A 243 -17.51 0.71 -10.64
CA LYS A 243 -17.41 1.70 -9.57
C LYS A 243 -16.05 1.66 -8.88
N LYS A 244 -15.53 0.46 -8.57
CA LYS A 244 -14.21 0.28 -7.94
C LYS A 244 -13.10 0.86 -8.82
N TYR A 245 -13.11 0.50 -10.11
CA TYR A 245 -12.18 1.01 -11.10
C TYR A 245 -12.24 2.54 -11.19
N ALA A 246 -13.44 3.11 -11.29
CA ALA A 246 -13.63 4.55 -11.36
C ALA A 246 -13.13 5.29 -10.10
N VAL A 247 -13.33 4.70 -8.92
CA VAL A 247 -12.82 5.25 -7.65
C VAL A 247 -11.29 5.27 -7.64
N LEU A 248 -10.64 4.14 -7.97
CA LEU A 248 -9.19 4.06 -8.07
C LEU A 248 -8.64 5.09 -9.07
N LYS A 249 -9.17 5.09 -10.29
CA LYS A 249 -8.78 6.05 -11.34
C LYS A 249 -8.87 7.49 -10.85
N LYS A 250 -10.03 7.89 -10.33
CA LYS A 250 -10.29 9.30 -10.00
C LYS A 250 -9.57 9.77 -8.74
N TYR A 251 -9.63 8.99 -7.66
CA TYR A 251 -9.22 9.47 -6.33
C TYR A 251 -7.80 9.07 -5.94
N PHE A 252 -7.26 8.00 -6.53
CA PHE A 252 -5.96 7.46 -6.14
C PHE A 252 -4.91 7.66 -7.22
N PHE A 253 -5.30 7.56 -8.49
CA PHE A 253 -4.34 7.65 -9.61
C PHE A 253 -4.46 8.93 -10.43
N ASN A 254 -5.26 9.92 -9.98
CA ASN A 254 -5.43 11.21 -10.66
C ASN A 254 -5.74 11.06 -12.17
N ASN A 255 -6.67 10.16 -12.49
CA ASN A 255 -7.07 9.75 -13.84
C ASN A 255 -6.00 9.03 -14.69
N LYS A 256 -4.80 8.74 -14.16
CA LYS A 256 -3.81 7.89 -14.84
C LYS A 256 -4.34 6.46 -14.95
N GLU A 257 -4.32 5.92 -16.14
CA GLU A 257 -4.65 4.51 -16.42
C GLU A 257 -3.38 3.69 -16.67
N TYR A 258 -3.48 2.39 -16.43
CA TYR A 258 -2.41 1.44 -16.69
C TYR A 258 -2.88 0.36 -17.65
N GLY A 259 -1.93 -0.20 -18.40
CA GLY A 259 -2.16 -1.38 -19.23
C GLY A 259 -3.03 -1.20 -20.46
N GLU A 260 -2.98 -0.05 -21.13
CA GLU A 260 -3.69 0.14 -22.41
C GLU A 260 -3.15 -0.77 -23.53
N GLU A 261 -1.88 -1.21 -23.44
CA GLU A 261 -1.24 -2.14 -24.40
C GLU A 261 -0.89 -3.51 -23.79
N LEU A 262 -1.28 -3.79 -22.54
CA LEU A 262 -0.76 -4.92 -21.76
C LEU A 262 -1.43 -6.28 -22.00
N ASP A 263 -2.39 -6.42 -22.91
CA ASP A 263 -3.05 -7.72 -23.13
C ASP A 263 -3.20 -8.10 -24.61
N ALA A 264 -2.22 -8.86 -25.09
CA ALA A 264 -2.44 -9.87 -26.14
C ALA A 264 -3.11 -11.15 -25.58
N TYR A 265 -3.36 -11.24 -24.26
CA TYR A 265 -3.87 -12.45 -23.62
C TYR A 265 -5.41 -12.50 -23.58
N SER A 266 -5.94 -12.91 -24.73
CA SER A 266 -7.12 -13.73 -24.98
C SER A 266 -8.10 -14.04 -23.81
N TYR A 267 -9.36 -13.65 -24.02
CA TYR A 267 -10.58 -14.33 -23.56
C TYR A 267 -10.62 -14.77 -22.09
N TYR A 268 -10.73 -13.80 -21.17
CA TYR A 268 -11.07 -14.12 -19.78
C TYR A 268 -12.56 -14.51 -19.67
N LYS A 269 -12.84 -15.74 -19.22
CA LYS A 269 -14.20 -16.16 -18.90
C LYS A 269 -14.66 -15.40 -17.66
N ALA A 270 -15.54 -14.42 -17.83
CA ALA A 270 -16.08 -13.58 -16.76
C ALA A 270 -16.85 -14.34 -15.65
N GLN A 271 -17.06 -15.65 -15.81
CA GLN A 271 -17.85 -16.52 -14.94
C GLN A 271 -17.11 -17.00 -13.69
N THR A 272 -15.77 -16.93 -13.66
CA THR A 272 -14.98 -17.24 -12.46
C THR A 272 -13.98 -16.12 -12.15
N ARG A 273 -13.49 -16.11 -10.91
CA ARG A 273 -12.40 -15.24 -10.46
C ARG A 273 -11.29 -16.12 -9.94
N THR A 274 -10.04 -15.78 -10.26
CA THR A 274 -8.90 -16.36 -9.56
C THR A 274 -8.98 -15.95 -8.10
N TYR A 275 -8.44 -16.80 -7.23
CA TYR A 275 -8.46 -16.49 -5.80
C TYR A 275 -7.59 -15.27 -5.51
N ASP A 276 -6.46 -15.12 -6.18
CA ASP A 276 -5.44 -14.12 -5.86
C ASP A 276 -5.01 -13.39 -7.14
N THR A 277 -4.86 -12.06 -7.07
CA THR A 277 -4.42 -11.24 -8.20
C THR A 277 -2.91 -11.22 -8.40
N THR A 278 -2.12 -11.58 -7.38
CA THR A 278 -0.65 -11.53 -7.40
C THR A 278 -0.04 -12.62 -8.27
N ILE A 279 -0.73 -13.74 -8.45
CA ILE A 279 -0.30 -14.87 -9.28
C ILE A 279 -0.77 -14.79 -10.73
N LEU A 280 -1.49 -13.72 -11.10
CA LEU A 280 -1.99 -13.54 -12.45
C LEU A 280 -0.86 -13.08 -13.36
N THR A 281 -0.80 -13.64 -14.56
CA THR A 281 0.19 -13.25 -15.57
C THR A 281 -0.15 -11.90 -16.18
N TYR A 282 0.86 -11.05 -16.34
CA TYR A 282 0.81 -9.78 -17.06
C TYR A 282 2.19 -9.54 -17.68
N ASN A 283 2.29 -8.61 -18.64
CA ASN A 283 3.59 -8.30 -19.24
C ASN A 283 4.39 -7.37 -18.30
N LEU A 284 5.21 -7.97 -17.44
CA LEU A 284 6.04 -7.25 -16.47
C LEU A 284 7.01 -6.27 -17.15
N ASN A 285 7.65 -6.70 -18.23
CA ASN A 285 8.59 -5.84 -18.96
C ASN A 285 7.92 -4.57 -19.48
N LEU A 286 6.72 -4.66 -20.05
CA LEU A 286 5.96 -3.49 -20.47
C LEU A 286 5.51 -2.63 -19.28
N LEU A 287 5.11 -3.26 -18.17
CA LEU A 287 4.74 -2.53 -16.95
C LEU A 287 5.93 -1.70 -16.44
N LEU A 288 7.09 -2.32 -16.22
CA LEU A 288 8.28 -1.68 -15.65
C LEU A 288 8.90 -0.62 -16.59
N ASN A 289 8.73 -0.77 -17.91
CA ASN A 289 9.25 0.18 -18.90
C ASN A 289 8.27 1.29 -19.30
N SER A 290 7.03 1.29 -18.80
CA SER A 290 5.97 2.22 -19.22
C SER A 290 6.29 3.71 -18.97
N ASN A 291 7.18 4.03 -18.03
CA ASN A 291 7.61 5.40 -17.77
C ASN A 291 8.62 5.97 -18.79
N ASN A 292 9.13 5.16 -19.72
CA ASN A 292 10.02 5.63 -20.78
C ASN A 292 9.31 6.21 -22.01
N GLN A 293 7.96 6.28 -21.99
CA GLN A 293 7.14 6.72 -23.12
C GLN A 293 6.37 8.04 -22.91
N LEU A 294 6.58 8.75 -21.80
CA LEU A 294 6.04 10.10 -21.53
C LEU A 294 7.17 11.13 -21.44
#